data_AF-C3QWQ1-F1
#
_entry.id   AF-C3QWQ1-F1
#
_cell.length_a   1.000
_cell.length_b   1.000
_cell.length_c   1.000
_cell.angle_alpha   90.00
_cell.angle_beta   90.00
_cell.angle_gamma   90.00
#
_symmetry.space_group_name_H-M   'P 1'
#
loop_
_entity.id
_entity.type
_entity.pdbx_description
1 polymer ?
#
loop_
_entity_poly.entity_id
_entity_poly.type
_entity_poly.pdbx_seq_one_letter_code
_entity_poly.pdbx_strand_id
1 'polypeptide(L)' 'MLAVSNVLENKTDCRFLTVDVYAAAVSFYDKNGFIPLNNEDVDSATRLLYFDLNDIMK' A
#
# COMPACT_ATOMS: atom_id res chain seq x y z
N MET A 1 -5.03 13.31 -1.61
CA MET A 1 -5.70 12.74 -0.42
C MET A 1 -5.40 11.25 -0.42
N LEU A 2 -4.67 10.74 0.57
CA LEU A 2 -4.37 9.31 0.68
C LEU A 2 -5.60 8.60 1.26
N ALA A 3 -6.23 7.72 0.48
CA ALA A 3 -7.23 6.80 1.02
C ALA A 3 -6.48 5.61 1.64
N VAL A 4 -6.17 5.73 2.93
CA VAL A 4 -5.70 4.58 3.74
C VAL A 4 -6.95 3.88 4.26
N SER A 5 -7.33 2.77 3.65
CA SER A 5 -8.39 1.92 4.18
C SER A 5 -7.80 0.99 5.22
N ASN A 6 -7.78 1.41 6.49
CA ASN A 6 -7.48 0.52 7.59
C ASN A 6 -8.57 0.63 8.66
N VAL A 7 -9.32 -0.45 8.87
CA VAL A 7 -10.22 -0.57 10.03
C VAL A 7 -9.33 -0.91 11.23
N LEU A 8 -8.64 0.10 11.76
CA LEU A 8 -7.82 0.01 12.98
C LEU A 8 -8.70 0.03 14.22
N GLU A 9 -9.64 -0.89 14.31
CA GLU A 9 -10.23 -1.28 15.59
C GLU A 9 -9.50 -2.53 16.09
N ASN A 10 -8.35 -2.34 16.73
CA ASN A 10 -7.74 -3.27 17.70
C ASN A 10 -7.63 -4.77 17.28
N LYS A 11 -7.68 -5.10 15.99
CA LYS A 11 -7.48 -6.47 15.50
C LYS A 11 -6.00 -6.67 15.22
N THR A 12 -5.33 -7.34 16.14
CA THR A 12 -3.91 -7.72 16.13
C THR A 12 -3.53 -8.71 15.02
N ASP A 13 -4.31 -8.81 13.94
CA ASP A 13 -4.17 -9.82 12.88
C ASP A 13 -4.28 -9.20 11.47
N CYS A 14 -3.93 -7.93 11.34
CA CYS A 14 -3.81 -7.30 10.03
C CYS A 14 -2.47 -7.72 9.40
N ARG A 15 -2.53 -8.44 8.28
CA ARG A 15 -1.33 -8.86 7.54
C ARG A 15 -0.87 -7.87 6.49
N PHE A 16 -1.79 -7.13 5.87
CA PHE A 16 -1.47 -6.24 4.75
C PHE A 16 -2.04 -4.85 4.97
N LEU A 17 -1.26 -3.83 4.62
CA LEU A 17 -1.71 -2.44 4.50
C LEU A 17 -1.81 -2.08 3.02
N THR A 18 -3.00 -1.70 2.54
CA THR A 18 -3.19 -1.25 1.16
C THR A 18 -3.30 0.28 1.07
N VAL A 19 -2.81 0.85 -0.02
CA VAL A 19 -2.84 2.29 -0.29
C VAL A 19 -3.15 2.57 -1.75
N ASP A 20 -4.02 3.54 -2.02
CA ASP A 20 -4.23 4.11 -3.35
C ASP A 20 -3.37 5.39 -3.48
N VAL A 21 -2.32 5.35 -4.29
CA VAL A 21 -1.29 6.39 -4.35
C VAL A 21 -1.21 7.02 -5.73
N TYR A 22 -1.02 8.34 -5.78
CA TYR A 22 -0.77 9.02 -7.06
C TYR A 22 0.51 8.51 -7.72
N ALA A 23 0.53 8.46 -9.06
CA ALA A 23 1.68 8.03 -9.86
C ALA A 23 2.99 8.71 -9.46
N ALA A 24 2.94 10.02 -9.15
CA ALA A 24 4.09 10.80 -8.70
C ALA A 24 4.69 10.34 -7.36
N ALA A 25 3.92 9.64 -6.52
CA ALA A 25 4.35 9.14 -5.21
C ALA A 25 4.74 7.66 -5.23
N VAL A 26 4.50 6.91 -6.32
CA VAL A 26 4.76 5.46 -6.39
C VAL A 26 6.20 5.14 -6.04
N SER A 27 7.18 5.91 -6.56
CA SER A 27 8.60 5.69 -6.26
C SER A 27 8.95 5.81 -4.78
N PHE A 28 8.23 6.63 -4.02
CA PHE A 28 8.43 6.74 -2.57
C PHE A 28 7.97 5.46 -1.87
N TYR A 29 6.76 4.97 -2.18
CA TYR A 29 6.20 3.77 -1.54
C TYR A 29 6.98 2.50 -1.93
N ASP A 30 7.37 2.38 -3.19
CA ASP A 30 8.21 1.28 -3.71
C ASP A 30 9.54 1.16 -2.94
N LYS A 31 10.23 2.28 -2.72
CA LYS A 31 11.47 2.32 -1.90
C LYS A 31 11.26 1.96 -0.44
N ASN A 32 10.04 2.04 0.06
CA ASN A 32 9.67 1.69 1.44
C ASN A 32 9.02 0.29 1.53
N GLY A 33 9.13 -0.55 0.49
CA GLY A 33 8.70 -1.94 0.53
C GLY A 33 7.23 -2.17 0.18
N PHE A 34 6.53 -1.16 -0.34
CA PHE A 34 5.20 -1.37 -0.90
C PHE A 34 5.29 -1.98 -2.29
N ILE A 35 4.40 -2.92 -2.58
CA ILE A 35 4.39 -3.71 -3.81
C ILE A 35 3.07 -3.43 -4.55
N PRO A 36 3.07 -3.27 -5.89
CA PRO A 36 1.84 -3.16 -6.66
C PRO A 36 0.92 -4.38 -6.49
N LEU A 37 -0.38 -4.15 -6.35
CA LEU A 37 -1.34 -5.26 -6.24
C LEU A 37 -1.43 -6.04 -7.55
N ASN A 38 -1.44 -5.33 -8.68
CA ASN A 38 -1.40 -5.89 -10.03
C ASN A 38 -0.77 -4.87 -10.99
N ASN A 39 -0.87 -5.11 -12.31
CA ASN A 39 -0.33 -4.22 -13.34
C ASN A 39 -1.38 -3.43 -14.12
N GLU A 40 -2.65 -3.51 -13.74
CA GLU A 40 -3.77 -2.91 -14.48
C GLU A 40 -3.76 -1.37 -14.43
N ASP A 41 -3.15 -0.80 -13.40
CA ASP A 41 -3.14 0.64 -13.10
C ASP A 41 -1.78 1.30 -13.33
N VAL A 42 -0.90 0.71 -14.15
CA VAL A 42 0.47 1.21 -14.36
C VAL A 42 0.52 2.59 -15.01
N ASP A 43 -0.43 2.86 -15.91
CA ASP A 43 -0.57 4.12 -16.64
C ASP A 43 -1.69 5.01 -16.06
N SER A 44 -2.27 4.62 -14.92
CA SER A 44 -3.35 5.34 -14.26
C SER A 44 -2.82 6.51 -13.42
N ALA A 45 -3.70 7.47 -13.11
CA ALA A 45 -3.36 8.62 -12.26
C ALA A 45 -3.02 8.21 -10.82
N THR A 46 -3.59 7.10 -10.37
CA THR A 46 -3.29 6.45 -9.10
C THR A 46 -2.99 4.97 -9.31
N ARG A 47 -2.28 4.37 -8.36
CA ARG A 47 -1.84 2.98 -8.37
C ARG A 47 -2.07 2.37 -6.98
N LEU A 48 -2.65 1.17 -6.97
CA LEU A 48 -2.94 0.42 -5.77
C LEU A 48 -1.73 -0.41 -5.35
N LEU A 49 -1.21 -0.12 -4.17
CA LEU A 49 -0.07 -0.82 -3.58
C LEU A 49 -0.49 -1.51 -2.27
N TYR A 50 0.30 -2.50 -1.84
CA TYR A 50 0.18 -3.12 -0.53
C TYR A 50 1.53 -3.29 0.15
N PHE A 51 1.54 -3.42 1.48
CA PHE A 51 2.71 -3.70 2.31
C PHE A 51 2.39 -4.85 3.26
N ASP A 52 3.25 -5.88 3.37
CA ASP A 52 3.08 -6.97 4.34
C ASP A 52 3.61 -6.54 5.70
N LEU A 53 2.72 -6.41 6.68
CA LEU A 53 3.04 -5.97 8.04
C LEU A 53 3.98 -6.94 8.77
N ASN A 54 4.09 -8.19 8.32
CA ASN A 54 5.12 -9.11 8.85
C ASN A 54 6.54 -8.64 8.58
N ASP A 55 6.76 -7.78 7.57
CA ASP A 55 8.09 -7.22 7.33
C ASP A 55 8.56 -6.27 8.43
N ILE A 56 7.64 -5.76 9.26
CA ILE A 56 7.95 -4.90 10.42
C ILE A 56 8.07 -5.72 11.72
N MET A 57 7.39 -6.87 11.82
CA MET A 57 7.35 -7.69 13.05
C MET A 57 8.52 -8.67 13.22
N LYS A 58 9.69 -8.37 12.64
CA LYS A 58 10.91 -9.19 12.75
C LYS A 58 11.74 -8.82 13.97
#